data_AF-A0A6I2MED5-F1
#
_entry.id   AF-A0A6I2MED5-F1
#
_cell.length_a   1.000
_cell.length_b   1.000
_cell.length_c   1.000
_cell.angle_alpha   90.00
_cell.angle_beta   90.00
_cell.angle_gamma   90.00
#
_symmetry.space_group_name_H-M   'P 1'
#
loop_
_entity.id
_entity.type
_entity.pdbx_description
1 polymer ?
#
loop_
_entity_poly.entity_id
_entity_poly.type
_entity_poly.pdbx_seq_one_letter_code
_entity_poly.pdbx_strand_id
1 'polypeptide(L)'
;MIKISLNEDELKEMYLSEVKNRLKEIESETLLLDSKQLCKLLSLSWPTVEKLFLHDPNFPSMRIGKKWIFNRKEVQKYIDEWSINIRKKGHVINL
;
A
#
# COMPACT_ATOMS: atom_id res chain seq x y z
N MET A 1 -28.79 38.09 23.16
CA MET A 1 -28.30 37.64 21.83
C MET A 1 -26.93 37.03 22.03
N ILE A 2 -26.78 35.72 21.80
CA ILE A 2 -25.48 35.04 21.91
C ILE A 2 -24.73 35.28 20.60
N LYS A 3 -23.60 35.99 20.68
CA LYS A 3 -22.75 36.30 19.53
C LYS A 3 -21.75 35.14 19.38
N ILE A 4 -22.06 34.18 18.53
CA ILE A 4 -21.16 33.07 18.22
C ILE A 4 -20.10 33.64 17.26
N SER A 5 -18.90 33.96 17.76
CA SER A 5 -17.75 34.23 16.90
C SER A 5 -17.13 32.89 16.53
N LEU A 6 -17.44 32.43 15.32
CA LEU A 6 -16.90 31.19 14.80
C LEU A 6 -15.43 31.42 14.44
N ASN A 7 -14.52 30.76 15.14
CA ASN A 7 -13.11 30.80 14.82
C ASN A 7 -12.86 29.92 13.59
N GLU A 8 -12.67 30.55 12.43
CA GLU A 8 -12.50 29.85 11.14
C GLU A 8 -11.30 28.90 11.15
N ASP A 9 -10.26 29.21 11.93
CA ASP A 9 -9.06 28.36 12.04
C ASP A 9 -9.34 27.06 12.80
N GLU A 10 -10.08 27.12 13.91
CA GLU A 10 -10.51 25.92 14.65
C GLU A 10 -11.42 25.03 13.79
N LEU A 11 -12.28 25.64 12.97
CA LEU A 11 -13.21 24.92 12.12
C LEU A 11 -12.48 24.20 10.98
N LYS A 12 -11.42 24.81 10.46
CA LYS A 12 -10.55 24.22 9.45
C LYS A 12 -9.74 23.04 10.01
N GLU A 13 -9.20 23.16 11.22
CA GLU A 13 -8.52 22.05 11.90
C GLU A 13 -9.45 20.87 12.19
N MET A 14 -10.68 21.17 12.64
CA MET A 14 -11.70 20.14 12.87
C MET A 14 -12.11 19.44 11.57
N TYR A 15 -12.24 20.18 10.47
CA TYR A 15 -12.49 19.60 9.15
C TYR A 15 -11.34 18.72 8.66
N LEU A 16 -10.09 19.20 8.75
CA LEU A 16 -8.92 18.46 8.30
C LEU A 16 -8.69 17.17 9.11
N SER A 17 -8.95 17.20 10.41
CA SER A 17 -8.86 16.02 11.27
C SER A 17 -9.91 14.96 10.92
N GLU A 18 -11.16 15.36 10.69
CA GLU A 18 -12.22 14.45 10.26
C GLU A 18 -11.94 13.82 8.90
N VAL A 19 -11.44 14.60 7.93
CA VAL A 19 -11.03 14.08 6.61
C VAL A 19 -9.90 13.07 6.75
N LYS A 20 -8.88 13.35 7.58
CA LYS A 20 -7.78 12.40 7.85
C LYS A 20 -8.28 11.12 8.51
N ASN A 21 -9.22 11.23 9.46
CA ASN A 21 -9.79 10.06 10.13
C ASN A 21 -10.59 9.19 9.15
N ARG A 22 -11.43 9.80 8.31
CA ARG A 22 -12.16 9.07 7.26
C ARG A 22 -11.24 8.45 6.22
N LEU A 23 -10.15 9.12 5.85
CA LEU A 23 -9.14 8.53 4.97
C LEU A 23 -8.46 7.31 5.61
N LYS A 24 -8.15 7.37 6.91
CA LYS A 24 -7.63 6.22 7.67
C LYS A 24 -8.65 5.07 7.78
N GLU A 25 -9.94 5.38 7.90
CA GLU A 25 -11.02 4.39 7.94
C GLU A 25 -11.30 3.77 6.57
N ILE A 26 -11.17 4.52 5.48
CA ILE A 26 -11.22 4.01 4.10
C ILE A 26 -9.99 3.15 3.81
N GLU A 27 -8.85 3.46 4.44
CA GLU A 27 -7.69 2.58 4.54
C GLU A 27 -7.90 1.38 5.47
N SER A 28 -9.12 1.13 6.00
CA SER A 28 -9.42 -0.10 6.75
C SER A 28 -8.96 -1.32 5.96
N GLU A 29 -7.90 -1.90 6.51
CA GLU A 29 -6.86 -2.56 5.75
C GLU A 29 -7.40 -3.90 5.24
N THR A 30 -7.56 -4.04 3.92
CA THR A 30 -7.67 -5.39 3.37
C THR A 30 -6.37 -6.11 3.71
N LEU A 31 -6.41 -6.96 4.74
CA LEU A 31 -5.25 -7.65 5.30
C LEU A 31 -4.53 -8.46 4.21
N LEU A 32 -5.32 -9.05 3.34
CA LEU A 32 -4.88 -9.95 2.28
C LEU A 32 -5.23 -9.39 0.91
N LEU A 33 -4.31 -9.55 -0.03
CA LEU A 33 -4.45 -9.19 -1.42
C LEU A 33 -4.54 -10.45 -2.26
N ASP A 34 -5.42 -10.46 -3.25
CA ASP A 34 -5.30 -11.39 -4.37
C ASP A 34 -4.29 -10.88 -5.41
N SER A 35 -4.01 -11.68 -6.44
CA SER A 35 -3.12 -11.31 -7.55
C SER A 35 -3.51 -10.00 -8.24
N LYS A 36 -4.81 -9.71 -8.41
CA LYS A 36 -5.27 -8.51 -9.12
C LYS A 36 -5.06 -7.26 -8.27
N GLN A 37 -5.35 -7.37 -6.97
CA GLN A 37 -5.11 -6.31 -5.99
C GLN A 37 -3.61 -6.05 -5.82
N LEU A 38 -2.77 -7.10 -5.79
CA LEU A 38 -1.32 -6.96 -5.76
C LEU A 38 -0.80 -6.22 -7.00
N CYS A 39 -1.20 -6.64 -8.20
CA CYS A 39 -0.82 -5.95 -9.45
C CYS A 39 -1.21 -4.48 -9.43
N LYS A 40 -2.41 -4.15 -8.94
CA LYS A 40 -2.87 -2.77 -8.79
C LYS A 40 -2.03 -2.00 -7.77
N LEU A 41 -1.70 -2.60 -6.63
CA LEU A 41 -0.88 -2.00 -5.58
C LEU A 41 0.52 -1.67 -6.09
N LEU A 42 1.15 -2.61 -6.81
CA LEU A 42 2.51 -2.46 -7.32
C LEU A 42 2.57 -1.68 -8.64
N SER A 43 1.42 -1.41 -9.28
CA SER A 43 1.34 -0.86 -10.64
C SER A 43 2.11 -1.68 -11.67
N LEU A 44 2.09 -3.01 -11.53
CA LEU A 44 2.81 -3.96 -12.38
C LEU A 44 1.86 -4.99 -12.98
N SER A 45 2.21 -5.51 -14.15
CA SER A 45 1.52 -6.66 -14.73
C SER A 45 1.82 -7.94 -13.95
N TRP A 46 0.91 -8.92 -13.98
CA TRP A 46 1.13 -10.20 -13.31
C TRP A 46 2.42 -10.91 -13.77
N PRO A 47 2.72 -11.02 -15.09
CA PRO A 47 3.98 -11.61 -15.54
C PRO A 47 5.23 -10.92 -14.96
N THR A 48 5.18 -9.60 -14.80
CA THR A 48 6.29 -8.84 -14.18
C THR A 48 6.43 -9.15 -12.69
N VAL A 49 5.31 -9.21 -11.95
CA VAL A 49 5.30 -9.58 -10.53
C VAL A 49 5.84 -10.99 -10.33
N GLU A 50 5.43 -11.93 -11.18
CA GLU A 50 5.88 -13.32 -11.13
C GLU A 50 7.39 -13.44 -11.34
N LYS A 51 7.92 -12.82 -12.39
CA LYS A 51 9.36 -12.81 -12.69
C LYS A 51 10.21 -12.14 -11.61
N LEU A 52 9.73 -11.01 -11.05
CA LEU A 52 10.51 -10.23 -10.09
C LEU A 52 10.49 -10.80 -8.67
N PHE A 53 9.33 -11.28 -8.24
CA PHE A 53 9.07 -11.44 -6.81
C PHE A 53 8.69 -12.86 -6.43
N LEU A 54 7.93 -13.60 -7.25
CA LEU A 54 7.42 -14.92 -6.84
C LEU A 54 8.50 -16.01 -6.76
N HIS A 55 9.67 -15.78 -7.35
CA HIS A 55 10.82 -16.66 -7.21
C HIS A 55 11.68 -16.36 -5.98
N ASP A 56 11.49 -15.21 -5.33
CA ASP A 56 12.21 -14.87 -4.10
C ASP A 56 11.52 -15.52 -2.89
N PRO A 57 12.19 -16.42 -2.16
CA PRO A 57 11.61 -17.07 -0.99
C PRO A 57 11.23 -16.10 0.15
N ASN A 58 11.74 -14.86 0.13
CA ASN A 58 11.42 -13.83 1.11
C ASN A 58 10.20 -12.99 0.71
N PHE A 59 9.71 -13.12 -0.52
CA PHE A 59 8.51 -12.41 -0.93
C PHE A 59 7.27 -13.05 -0.25
N PRO A 60 6.41 -12.27 0.43
CA PRO A 60 5.34 -12.78 1.29
C PRO A 60 4.14 -13.29 0.49
N SER A 61 4.36 -14.40 -0.21
CA SER A 61 3.40 -15.06 -1.08
C SER A 61 2.91 -16.36 -0.45
N MET A 62 1.60 -16.57 -0.51
CA MET A 62 0.95 -17.78 -0.02
C MET A 62 0.05 -18.37 -1.11
N ARG A 63 -0.01 -19.71 -1.15
CA ARG A 63 -0.97 -20.44 -1.98
C ARG A 63 -2.11 -20.96 -1.13
N ILE A 64 -3.33 -20.56 -1.48
CA ILE A 64 -4.56 -21.14 -0.91
C ILE A 64 -5.31 -21.83 -2.05
N GLY A 65 -5.13 -23.14 -2.16
CA GLY A 65 -5.56 -23.93 -3.31
C GLY A 65 -4.92 -23.40 -4.59
N LYS A 66 -5.73 -22.93 -5.54
CA LYS A 66 -5.26 -22.37 -6.82
C LYS A 66 -4.98 -20.87 -6.77
N LYS A 67 -5.31 -20.18 -5.67
CA LYS A 67 -5.18 -18.71 -5.55
C LYS A 67 -3.86 -18.33 -4.92
N TRP A 68 -3.29 -17.22 -5.39
CA TRP A 68 -2.25 -16.50 -4.71
C TRP A 68 -2.86 -15.48 -3.76
N ILE A 69 -2.30 -15.40 -2.56
CA ILE A 69 -2.73 -14.50 -1.49
C ILE A 69 -1.48 -13.87 -0.86
N PHE A 70 -1.56 -12.59 -0.54
CA PHE A 70 -0.42 -11.82 -0.03
C PHE A 70 -0.85 -10.96 1.15
N ASN A 71 -0.07 -10.91 2.22
CA ASN A 71 -0.32 -9.95 3.29
C ASN A 71 0.10 -8.55 2.82
N ARG A 72 -0.83 -7.59 2.88
CA ARG A 72 -0.58 -6.23 2.38
C ARG A 72 0.61 -5.55 3.06
N LYS A 73 0.73 -5.68 4.38
CA LYS A 73 1.79 -5.02 5.16
C LYS A 73 3.16 -5.63 4.90
N GLU A 74 3.21 -6.95 4.77
CA GLU A 74 4.45 -7.65 4.46
C GLU A 74 4.93 -7.32 3.05
N VAL A 75 4.01 -7.28 2.07
CA VAL A 75 4.34 -6.85 0.70
C VAL A 75 4.92 -5.44 0.70
N GLN A 76 4.26 -4.50 1.40
CA GLN A 76 4.75 -3.12 1.47
C GLN A 76 6.17 -3.08 2.02
N LYS A 77 6.41 -3.75 3.16
CA LYS A 77 7.73 -3.82 3.79
C LYS A 77 8.80 -4.38 2.84
N TYR A 78 8.49 -5.50 2.17
CA TYR A 78 9.41 -6.11 1.22
C TYR A 78 9.77 -5.15 0.08
N ILE A 79 8.77 -4.47 -0.49
CA ILE A 79 8.96 -3.56 -1.63
C ILE A 79 9.75 -2.31 -1.22
N ASP A 80 9.54 -1.80 -0.01
CA ASP A 80 10.32 -0.66 0.51
C ASP A 80 11.82 -1.02 0.57
N GLU A 81 12.15 -2.17 1.15
CA GLU A 81 13.53 -2.68 1.24
C GLU A 81 14.13 -2.98 -0.13
N TRP A 82 13.37 -3.68 -0.98
CA TRP A 82 13.77 -4.00 -2.36
C TRP A 82 14.07 -2.73 -3.16
N SER A 83 13.22 -1.70 -3.07
CA SER A 83 13.40 -0.45 -3.81
C SER A 83 14.69 0.29 -3.42
N ILE A 84 15.06 0.26 -2.14
CA ILE A 84 16.33 0.82 -1.64
C ILE A 84 17.50 0.05 -2.24
N ASN A 85 17.42 -1.29 -2.27
CA ASN A 85 18.45 -2.14 -2.84
C ASN A 85 18.68 -1.87 -4.33
N ILE A 86 17.59 -1.72 -5.10
CA ILE A 86 17.65 -1.42 -6.53
C ILE A 86 18.25 -0.04 -6.80
N ARG A 87 17.90 0.98 -6.01
CA ARG A 87 18.54 2.32 -6.12
C ARG A 87 20.04 2.25 -5.90
N LYS A 88 20.49 1.44 -4.92
CA LYS A 88 21.93 1.21 -4.67
C LYS A 88 22.65 0.49 -5.83
N LYS A 89 21.93 -0.34 -6.59
CA LYS A 89 22.48 -1.14 -7.70
C LYS A 89 22.44 -0.46 -9.07
N GLY A 90 21.96 0.78 -9.17
CA GLY A 90 21.95 1.52 -10.44
C GLY A 90 20.58 1.68 -11.09
N HIS A 91 19.49 1.51 -10.35
CA HIS A 91 18.10 1.91 -10.72
C HIS A 91 17.43 1.11 -11.85
N VAL A 92 18.17 0.27 -12.58
CA VAL A 92 17.66 -0.52 -13.71
C VAL A 92 17.52 -1.98 -13.32
N ILE A 93 16.38 -2.58 -13.70
CA ILE A 93 16.12 -4.01 -13.53
C ILE A 93 15.82 -4.59 -14.92
N ASN A 94 16.51 -5.67 -15.27
CA ASN A 94 16.26 -6.42 -16.50
C ASN A 94 15.38 -7.65 -16.17
N LEU A 95 14.30 -7.84 -16.94
CA LEU A 95 13.22 -8.82 -16.74
C LEU A 95 13.20 -9.94 -17.79
#